data_AF-A0A812R0D6-F1
#
_entry.id   AF-A0A812R0D6-F1
#
_cell.length_a   1.000
_cell.length_b   1.000
_cell.length_c   1.000
_cell.angle_alpha   90.00
_cell.angle_beta   90.00
_cell.angle_gamma   90.00
#
_symmetry.space_group_name_H-M   'P 1'
#
loop_
_entity.id
_entity.type
_entity.pdbx_description
1 polymer ?
#
loop_
_entity_poly.entity_id
_entity_poly.type
_entity_poly.pdbx_seq_one_letter_code
_entity_poly.pdbx_strand_id
1 'polypeptide(L)'
;MLARKVMWRLLVVALISCVAAGGFPDYPKATLENRGDAWRQVALFFLKRRLSFSNFLWQVTSGRLPRVLFADWTQPGMTKPRAQDRELVWTVPDAVLDLIPMKIRKILSCDKGPLRVVRNLDVLDMFGGRARISRWAELLSLKPAALDRDHSQHLDFLTDGGLAIAIVSLLRLRRKALAFLGPQCSSWVWLSRSVTKRSAGNPLGDSSVQCVADGNRLNQICALFVTICYHCGVEWCVEQPASSLFFHTRVWLAVIREQNPFERFVHLKQFGHSSTKNTLLVGLPQLLASMGKELSAKAKRRGCRKIRKAPAKAKAKAKAKAKAKAKAKGENQPKAKAKRAAQAKPATSGASSSKQGLAKVSYRADGKRLVSGNPAELKKSQEYPVKFALAIVKGHYPEAK
;
A
#
# COMPACT_ATOMS: atom_id res chain seq x y z
N MET A 1 46.07 4.31 10.98
CA MET A 1 44.91 4.55 11.89
C MET A 1 44.78 6.02 12.33
N LEU A 2 45.88 6.72 12.62
CA LEU A 2 45.87 8.12 13.07
C LEU A 2 45.25 9.09 12.04
N ALA A 3 45.60 8.95 10.76
CA ALA A 3 45.04 9.77 9.67
C ALA A 3 43.51 9.67 9.55
N ARG A 4 42.91 8.49 9.82
CA ARG A 4 41.45 8.31 9.81
C ARG A 4 40.76 9.02 10.98
N LYS A 5 41.40 9.06 12.16
CA LYS A 5 40.88 9.77 13.34
C LYS A 5 40.96 11.30 13.16
N VAL A 6 42.05 11.79 12.55
CA VAL A 6 42.23 13.22 12.24
C VAL A 6 41.22 13.68 11.18
N MET A 7 41.06 12.92 10.10
CA MET A 7 40.09 13.22 9.04
C MET A 7 38.64 13.22 9.56
N TRP A 8 38.30 12.31 10.49
CA TRP A 8 36.98 12.29 11.13
C TRP A 8 36.73 13.53 12.00
N ARG A 9 37.73 13.97 12.78
CA ARG A 9 37.62 15.18 13.60
C ARG A 9 37.45 16.45 12.75
N LEU A 10 38.21 16.57 11.66
CA LEU A 10 38.07 17.69 10.72
C LEU A 10 36.69 17.70 10.03
N LEU A 11 36.17 16.53 9.66
CA LEU A 11 34.85 16.42 9.04
C LEU A 11 33.72 16.82 10.01
N VAL A 12 33.83 16.43 11.29
CA VAL A 12 32.87 16.80 12.34
C VAL A 12 32.91 18.31 12.61
N VAL A 13 34.10 18.91 12.68
CA VAL A 13 34.26 20.36 12.86
C VAL A 13 33.66 21.13 11.68
N ALA A 14 33.93 20.73 10.44
CA ALA A 14 33.36 21.38 9.25
C ALA A 14 31.82 21.28 9.20
N LEU A 15 31.25 20.14 9.63
CA LEU A 15 29.80 19.93 9.73
C LEU A 15 29.16 20.81 10.81
N ILE A 16 29.81 20.98 11.96
CA ILE A 16 29.33 21.87 13.03
C ILE A 16 29.36 23.33 12.55
N SER A 17 30.42 23.75 11.87
CA SER A 17 30.55 25.12 11.34
C SER A 17 29.52 25.44 10.26
N CYS A 18 29.20 24.49 9.36
CA CYS A 18 28.15 24.68 8.35
C CYS A 18 26.74 24.84 8.96
N VAL A 19 26.47 24.16 10.09
CA VAL A 19 25.20 24.28 10.81
C VAL A 19 25.12 25.59 11.60
N ALA A 20 26.24 26.04 12.18
CA ALA A 20 26.32 27.32 12.90
C ALA A 20 26.16 28.53 11.96
N ALA A 21 26.57 28.41 10.69
CA ALA A 21 26.47 29.48 9.69
C ALA A 21 25.05 29.70 9.10
N GLY A 22 24.01 29.04 9.63
CA GLY A 22 22.62 29.37 9.28
C GLY A 22 22.20 29.09 7.83
N GLY A 23 22.93 28.24 7.10
CA GLY A 23 22.78 28.05 5.65
C GLY A 23 21.54 27.28 5.15
N PHE A 24 20.39 27.37 5.80
CA PHE A 24 19.13 26.85 5.26
C PHE A 24 17.96 27.80 5.55
N PRO A 25 17.40 28.48 4.53
CA PRO A 25 16.16 29.20 4.69
C PRO A 25 14.99 28.20 4.75
N ASP A 26 14.08 28.42 5.69
CA ASP A 26 12.74 27.84 5.78
C ASP A 26 12.59 26.34 6.11
N TYR A 27 12.99 25.95 7.32
CA TYR A 27 12.43 24.76 7.99
C TYR A 27 11.88 25.12 9.37
N PRO A 28 10.65 24.67 9.74
CA PRO A 28 10.10 24.93 11.06
C PRO A 28 10.96 24.29 12.15
N LYS A 29 11.14 25.02 13.25
CA LYS A 29 11.99 24.69 14.40
C LYS A 29 11.60 23.34 15.04
N ALA A 30 12.14 22.24 14.52
CA ALA A 30 12.17 20.96 15.23
C ALA A 30 13.19 21.05 16.39
N THR A 31 12.80 20.59 17.58
CA THR A 31 13.60 20.60 18.80
C THR A 31 14.93 19.86 18.62
N LEU A 32 15.99 20.46 19.18
CA LEU A 32 17.41 20.06 19.00
C LEU A 32 17.71 18.61 19.40
N GLU A 33 16.92 18.00 20.28
CA GLU A 33 17.18 16.66 20.83
C GLU A 33 17.06 15.52 19.79
N ASN A 34 16.26 15.69 18.72
CA ASN A 34 16.06 14.62 17.72
C ASN A 34 17.06 14.65 16.54
N ARG A 35 17.93 15.65 16.46
CA ARG A 35 18.88 15.78 15.33
C ARG A 35 20.04 14.78 15.44
N GLY A 36 20.52 14.51 16.66
CA GLY A 36 21.66 13.61 16.89
C GLY A 36 21.38 12.16 16.47
N ASP A 37 20.18 11.66 16.76
CA ASP A 37 19.80 10.26 16.48
C ASP A 37 19.46 10.01 15.00
N ALA A 38 18.87 11.00 14.33
CA ALA A 38 18.60 10.91 12.89
C ALA A 38 19.90 10.76 12.08
N TRP A 39 20.93 11.53 12.42
CA TRP A 39 22.22 11.46 11.73
C TRP A 39 23.04 10.21 12.09
N ARG A 40 22.91 9.70 13.33
CA ARG A 40 23.46 8.37 13.70
C ARG A 40 22.84 7.24 12.88
N GLN A 41 21.53 7.27 12.66
CA GLN A 41 20.82 6.27 11.84
C GLN A 41 21.25 6.32 10.37
N VAL A 42 21.42 7.53 9.81
CA VAL A 42 21.94 7.72 8.44
C VAL A 42 23.37 7.22 8.32
N ALA A 43 24.26 7.57 9.26
CA ALA A 43 25.64 7.08 9.25
C ALA A 43 25.73 5.55 9.37
N LEU A 44 24.92 4.94 10.24
CA LEU A 44 24.84 3.48 10.39
C LEU A 44 24.29 2.79 9.12
N PHE A 45 23.37 3.44 8.40
CA PHE A 45 22.86 2.95 7.12
C PHE A 45 23.97 2.86 6.06
N PHE A 46 24.81 3.89 5.94
CA PHE A 46 25.93 3.91 4.99
C PHE A 46 27.05 2.93 5.39
N LEU A 47 27.36 2.82 6.69
CA LEU A 47 28.34 1.85 7.20
C LEU A 47 27.96 0.41 6.88
N LYS A 48 26.67 0.04 7.06
CA LYS A 48 26.20 -1.33 6.84
C LYS A 48 26.13 -1.72 5.36
N ARG A 49 26.03 -0.76 4.44
CA ARG A 49 25.83 -1.03 3.00
C ARG A 49 27.06 -0.85 2.12
N ARG A 50 28.24 -0.51 2.67
CA ARG A 50 29.46 -0.17 1.91
C ARG A 50 29.18 0.85 0.79
N LEU A 51 28.22 1.75 1.00
CA LEU A 51 27.92 2.81 0.04
C LEU A 51 28.89 3.98 0.27
N SER A 52 29.38 4.57 -0.82
CA SER A 52 30.30 5.70 -0.76
C SER A 52 29.61 6.93 -0.18
N PHE A 53 29.96 7.28 1.07
CA PHE A 53 29.45 8.48 1.76
C PHE A 53 29.83 9.77 1.03
N SER A 54 30.95 9.78 0.28
CA SER A 54 31.38 10.95 -0.49
C SER A 54 30.43 11.27 -1.66
N ASN A 55 29.82 10.26 -2.29
CA ASN A 55 28.81 10.49 -3.35
C ASN A 55 27.53 11.10 -2.78
N PHE A 56 27.12 10.67 -1.59
CA PHE A 56 25.94 11.23 -0.91
C PHE A 56 26.22 12.67 -0.45
N LEU A 57 27.38 12.93 0.16
CA LEU A 57 27.74 14.27 0.61
C LEU A 57 27.86 15.24 -0.57
N TRP A 58 28.49 14.81 -1.68
CA TRP A 58 28.58 15.62 -2.90
C TRP A 58 27.20 15.95 -3.50
N GLN A 59 26.25 15.01 -3.49
CA GLN A 59 24.88 15.26 -3.94
C GLN A 59 24.12 16.25 -3.03
N VAL A 60 24.36 16.21 -1.73
CA VAL A 60 23.71 17.09 -0.74
C VAL A 60 24.33 18.49 -0.74
N THR A 61 25.65 18.61 -0.81
CA THR A 61 26.35 19.92 -0.74
C THR A 61 26.39 20.68 -2.05
N SER A 62 26.29 19.99 -3.20
CA SER A 62 26.23 20.66 -4.52
C SER A 62 24.86 21.27 -4.85
N GLY A 63 23.87 21.18 -3.94
CA GLY A 63 22.49 21.58 -4.25
C GLY A 63 21.83 20.76 -5.36
N ARG A 64 22.47 19.67 -5.83
CA ARG A 64 21.97 18.73 -6.84
C ARG A 64 21.24 17.54 -6.23
N LEU A 65 20.39 17.77 -5.23
CA LEU A 65 19.16 16.98 -5.21
C LEU A 65 18.39 17.46 -6.44
N PRO A 66 18.02 16.59 -7.40
CA PRO A 66 17.27 17.05 -8.55
C PRO A 66 15.98 17.67 -8.03
N ARG A 67 15.91 19.01 -8.02
CA ARG A 67 14.65 19.72 -8.09
C ARG A 67 14.08 19.33 -9.43
N VAL A 68 13.35 18.23 -9.44
CA VAL A 68 12.55 17.87 -10.59
C VAL A 68 11.43 18.88 -10.61
N LEU A 69 11.67 20.01 -11.28
CA LEU A 69 10.66 21.04 -11.47
C LEU A 69 9.58 20.40 -12.34
N PHE A 70 8.32 20.68 -12.03
CA PHE A 70 7.17 20.26 -12.85
C PHE A 70 7.38 20.62 -14.34
N ALA A 71 8.08 21.72 -14.59
CA ALA A 71 8.54 22.13 -15.91
C ALA A 71 9.31 21.01 -16.65
N ASP A 72 10.19 20.24 -16.01
CA ASP A 72 10.96 19.18 -16.69
C ASP A 72 10.10 17.98 -17.14
N TRP A 73 8.85 17.89 -16.69
CA TRP A 73 7.89 16.85 -17.07
C TRP A 73 6.91 17.28 -18.14
N THR A 74 6.64 18.58 -18.21
CA THR A 74 5.75 19.25 -19.15
C THR A 74 6.39 20.60 -19.47
N GLN A 75 7.19 20.70 -20.52
CA GLN A 75 7.74 21.99 -20.95
C GLN A 75 6.87 22.55 -22.09
N PRO A 76 6.18 23.69 -21.90
CA PRO A 76 5.91 24.60 -23.00
C PRO A 76 7.28 25.04 -23.54
N GLY A 77 7.68 24.52 -24.71
CA GLY A 77 8.93 24.90 -25.35
C GLY A 77 10.17 24.03 -25.05
N MET A 78 10.01 22.73 -24.72
CA MET A 78 11.15 21.78 -24.80
C MET A 78 11.70 21.82 -26.23
N THR A 79 12.80 22.52 -26.47
CA THR A 79 13.27 22.73 -27.84
C THR A 79 13.75 21.43 -28.47
N LYS A 80 14.32 20.48 -27.69
CA LYS A 80 14.55 19.08 -28.14
C LYS A 80 14.56 18.09 -26.95
N PRO A 81 13.75 17.01 -26.97
CA PRO A 81 13.93 15.88 -26.06
C PRO A 81 15.33 15.28 -26.20
N ARG A 82 15.87 14.69 -25.12
CA ARG A 82 17.07 13.83 -25.22
C ARG A 82 16.84 12.81 -26.34
N ALA A 83 17.86 12.52 -27.15
CA ALA A 83 17.71 11.64 -28.30
C ALA A 83 17.02 10.31 -27.96
N GLN A 84 17.38 9.72 -26.81
CA GLN A 84 16.80 8.48 -26.26
C GLN A 84 15.33 8.57 -25.84
N ASP A 85 14.81 9.77 -25.56
CA ASP A 85 13.44 9.98 -25.07
C ASP A 85 12.49 10.38 -26.21
N ARG A 86 13.00 10.67 -27.41
CA ARG A 86 12.19 11.14 -28.55
C ARG A 86 11.09 10.15 -28.94
N GLU A 87 11.39 8.85 -28.89
CA GLU A 87 10.43 7.78 -29.16
C GLU A 87 9.36 7.64 -28.06
N LEU A 88 9.63 8.19 -26.87
CA LEU A 88 8.72 8.17 -25.72
C LEU A 88 7.87 9.43 -25.63
N VAL A 89 8.18 10.48 -26.41
CA VAL A 89 7.34 11.67 -26.48
C VAL A 89 6.05 11.30 -27.18
N TRP A 90 4.93 11.55 -26.52
CA TRP A 90 3.62 11.41 -27.13
C TRP A 90 2.81 12.68 -26.95
N THR A 91 1.99 12.97 -27.95
CA THR A 91 0.96 14.01 -27.86
C THR A 91 -0.31 13.35 -27.34
N VAL A 92 -0.86 13.90 -26.26
CA VAL A 92 -2.09 13.40 -25.64
C VAL A 92 -3.27 13.69 -26.59
N PRO A 93 -4.06 12.68 -27.00
CA PRO A 93 -5.23 12.87 -27.84
C PRO A 93 -6.26 13.79 -27.19
N ASP A 94 -6.96 14.58 -28.00
CA ASP A 94 -7.99 15.51 -27.51
C ASP A 94 -9.09 14.79 -26.72
N ALA A 95 -9.50 13.60 -27.17
CA ALA A 95 -10.46 12.77 -26.44
C ALA A 95 -10.03 12.43 -25.00
N VAL A 96 -8.72 12.36 -24.72
CA VAL A 96 -8.20 12.18 -23.35
C VAL A 96 -8.15 13.52 -22.62
N LEU A 97 -7.80 14.61 -23.31
CA LEU A 97 -7.80 15.96 -22.73
C LEU A 97 -9.21 16.40 -22.31
N ASP A 98 -10.23 16.00 -23.06
CA ASP A 98 -11.62 16.33 -22.77
C ASP A 98 -12.16 15.64 -21.50
N LEU A 99 -11.51 14.57 -21.05
CA LEU A 99 -11.79 13.94 -19.74
C LEU A 99 -11.21 14.77 -18.58
N ILE A 100 -10.19 15.59 -18.83
CA ILE A 100 -9.48 16.33 -17.78
C ILE A 100 -10.26 17.62 -17.48
N PRO A 101 -10.63 17.89 -16.22
CA PRO A 101 -11.35 19.11 -15.87
C PRO A 101 -10.61 20.36 -16.34
N MET A 102 -11.34 21.35 -16.90
CA MET A 102 -10.74 22.56 -17.47
C MET A 102 -9.81 23.31 -16.51
N LYS A 103 -10.13 23.33 -15.21
CA LYS A 103 -9.26 23.94 -14.18
C LYS A 103 -7.90 23.25 -14.12
N ILE A 104 -7.86 21.93 -14.27
CA ILE A 104 -6.64 21.15 -14.30
C ILE A 104 -5.90 21.34 -15.63
N ARG A 105 -6.62 21.39 -16.77
CA ARG A 105 -6.00 21.72 -18.08
C ARG A 105 -5.26 23.05 -18.07
N LYS A 106 -5.81 24.07 -17.40
CA LYS A 106 -5.14 25.37 -17.21
C LYS A 106 -3.86 25.25 -16.38
N ILE A 107 -3.87 24.46 -15.31
CA ILE A 107 -2.66 24.18 -14.50
C ILE A 107 -1.59 23.46 -15.33
N LEU A 108 -2.01 22.59 -16.24
CA LEU A 108 -1.13 21.86 -17.16
C LEU A 108 -0.73 22.67 -18.41
N SER A 109 -1.21 23.91 -18.55
CA SER A 109 -1.02 24.76 -19.73
C SER A 109 -1.42 24.08 -21.06
N CYS A 110 -2.49 23.27 -21.03
CA CYS A 110 -3.03 22.56 -22.20
C CYS A 110 -4.51 22.90 -22.48
N ASP A 111 -4.96 24.07 -22.02
CA ASP A 111 -6.28 24.61 -22.35
C ASP A 111 -6.36 25.16 -23.79
N LYS A 112 -5.23 25.58 -24.36
CA LYS A 112 -5.15 26.19 -25.72
C LYS A 112 -4.31 25.41 -26.72
N GLY A 113 -3.82 24.22 -26.36
CA GLY A 113 -2.89 23.51 -27.22
C GLY A 113 -2.63 22.07 -26.77
N PRO A 114 -1.86 21.34 -27.58
CA PRO A 114 -1.58 19.94 -27.32
C PRO A 114 -0.75 19.78 -26.04
N LEU A 115 -1.13 18.82 -25.20
CA LEU A 115 -0.27 18.37 -24.12
C LEU A 115 0.70 17.31 -24.67
N ARG A 116 2.00 17.53 -24.49
CA ARG A 116 3.04 16.56 -24.81
C ARG A 116 3.69 16.09 -23.53
N VAL A 117 3.85 14.77 -23.37
CA VAL A 117 4.55 14.19 -22.21
C VAL A 117 5.47 13.06 -22.66
N VAL A 118 6.42 12.68 -21.79
CA VAL A 118 7.35 11.56 -22.03
C VAL A 118 6.84 10.31 -21.32
N ARG A 119 6.48 9.26 -22.07
CA ARG A 119 6.02 7.96 -21.54
C ARG A 119 7.17 7.10 -21.03
N ASN A 120 7.69 7.43 -19.86
CA ASN A 120 8.87 6.79 -19.26
C ASN A 120 8.60 6.04 -17.95
N LEU A 121 7.34 5.86 -17.56
CA LEU A 121 6.95 5.07 -16.39
C LEU A 121 6.41 3.70 -16.80
N ASP A 122 6.83 2.68 -16.06
CA ASP A 122 6.30 1.32 -16.17
C ASP A 122 5.21 1.07 -15.11
N VAL A 123 5.34 1.67 -13.92
CA VAL A 123 4.36 1.45 -12.84
C VAL A 123 3.99 2.78 -12.17
N LEU A 124 2.71 2.98 -11.87
CA LEU A 124 2.21 4.06 -11.04
C LEU A 124 1.44 3.50 -9.85
N ASP A 125 1.99 3.67 -8.65
CA ASP A 125 1.40 3.27 -7.36
C ASP A 125 0.66 4.46 -6.76
N MET A 126 -0.63 4.58 -7.08
CA MET A 126 -1.49 5.66 -6.59
C MET A 126 -2.11 5.27 -5.25
N PHE A 127 -2.13 6.20 -4.30
CA PHE A 127 -2.50 5.90 -2.90
C PHE A 127 -1.52 4.89 -2.27
N GLY A 128 -0.24 4.99 -2.63
CA GLY A 128 0.75 3.97 -2.35
C GLY A 128 1.11 3.82 -0.86
N GLY A 129 0.78 4.81 -0.02
CA GLY A 129 1.05 4.88 1.42
C GLY A 129 2.52 4.66 1.79
N ARG A 130 2.97 3.40 1.80
CA ARG A 130 4.38 3.00 2.00
C ARG A 130 5.11 2.65 0.70
N ALA A 131 4.52 2.96 -0.46
CA ALA A 131 5.05 2.73 -1.80
C ALA A 131 5.49 1.27 -2.03
N ARG A 132 4.71 0.29 -1.55
CA ARG A 132 5.15 -1.11 -1.60
C ARG A 132 5.13 -1.66 -3.01
N ILE A 133 4.19 -1.26 -3.86
CA ILE A 133 4.15 -1.71 -5.25
C ILE A 133 5.35 -1.12 -5.99
N SER A 134 5.59 0.19 -5.83
CA SER A 134 6.75 0.85 -6.45
C SER A 134 8.09 0.26 -6.03
N ARG A 135 8.31 0.01 -4.73
CA ARG A 135 9.56 -0.61 -4.27
C ARG A 135 9.83 -1.99 -4.89
N TRP A 136 8.78 -2.77 -5.13
CA TRP A 136 8.92 -4.07 -5.79
C TRP A 136 9.13 -3.96 -7.29
N ALA A 137 8.51 -2.96 -7.93
CA ALA A 137 8.78 -2.65 -9.33
C ALA A 137 10.24 -2.20 -9.54
N GLU A 138 10.78 -1.35 -8.68
CA GLU A 138 12.21 -0.97 -8.66
C GLU A 138 13.14 -2.18 -8.57
N LEU A 139 12.83 -3.15 -7.69
CA LEU A 139 13.63 -4.37 -7.55
C LEU A 139 13.64 -5.26 -8.80
N LEU A 140 12.64 -5.10 -9.67
CA LEU A 140 12.54 -5.76 -10.97
C LEU A 140 13.05 -4.86 -12.12
N SER A 141 13.82 -3.82 -11.79
CA SER A 141 14.40 -2.85 -12.74
C SER A 141 13.36 -2.13 -13.61
N LEU A 142 12.12 -2.01 -13.12
CA LEU A 142 11.09 -1.17 -13.72
C LEU A 142 11.24 0.27 -13.23
N LYS A 143 10.58 1.21 -13.91
CA LYS A 143 10.52 2.63 -13.56
C LYS A 143 9.19 2.98 -12.89
N PRO A 144 9.06 2.87 -11.57
CA PRO A 144 7.84 3.22 -10.87
C PRO A 144 7.78 4.69 -10.46
N ALA A 145 6.58 5.16 -10.18
CA ALA A 145 6.32 6.35 -9.38
C ALA A 145 5.27 6.02 -8.30
N ALA A 146 5.43 6.54 -7.08
CA ALA A 146 4.46 6.38 -5.99
C ALA A 146 3.87 7.74 -5.60
N LEU A 147 2.56 7.86 -5.65
CA LEU A 147 1.84 9.09 -5.32
C LEU A 147 0.95 8.86 -4.11
N ASP A 148 1.18 9.64 -3.06
CA ASP A 148 0.39 9.62 -1.84
C ASP A 148 0.55 10.93 -1.07
N ARG A 149 -0.53 11.42 -0.45
CA ARG A 149 -0.48 12.61 0.41
C ARG A 149 0.47 12.44 1.60
N ASP A 150 0.69 11.21 2.06
CA ASP A 150 1.61 10.89 3.15
C ASP A 150 3.08 11.14 2.75
N HIS A 151 3.38 11.20 1.44
CA HIS A 151 4.70 11.57 0.94
C HIS A 151 4.89 13.09 0.83
N SER A 152 3.83 13.85 0.51
CA SER A 152 3.82 15.32 0.44
C SER A 152 2.40 15.84 0.27
N GLN A 153 2.07 17.00 0.85
CA GLN A 153 0.77 17.65 0.65
C GLN A 153 0.47 17.95 -0.83
N HIS A 154 1.51 18.18 -1.63
CA HIS A 154 1.38 18.43 -3.07
C HIS A 154 0.91 17.19 -3.85
N LEU A 155 0.88 16.03 -3.20
CA LEU A 155 0.39 14.77 -3.77
C LEU A 155 -1.00 14.41 -3.22
N ASP A 156 -1.70 15.35 -2.57
CA ASP A 156 -3.10 15.17 -2.21
C ASP A 156 -4.01 15.35 -3.43
N PHE A 157 -4.60 14.25 -3.88
CA PHE A 157 -5.50 14.20 -5.02
C PHE A 157 -6.78 15.03 -4.85
N LEU A 158 -7.14 15.44 -3.61
CA LEU A 158 -8.26 16.33 -3.35
C LEU A 158 -7.93 17.81 -3.63
N THR A 159 -6.67 18.13 -3.88
CA THR A 159 -6.24 19.45 -4.32
C THR A 159 -6.07 19.48 -5.83
N ASP A 160 -6.26 20.64 -6.46
CA ASP A 160 -6.09 20.75 -7.91
C ASP A 160 -4.64 20.48 -8.34
N GLY A 161 -3.66 20.90 -7.52
CA GLY A 161 -2.24 20.65 -7.77
C GLY A 161 -1.89 19.16 -7.70
N GLY A 162 -2.36 18.46 -6.66
CA GLY A 162 -2.13 17.02 -6.55
C GLY A 162 -2.86 16.20 -7.62
N LEU A 163 -4.06 16.62 -8.02
CA LEU A 163 -4.76 16.04 -9.16
C LEU A 163 -3.99 16.27 -10.48
N ALA A 164 -3.47 17.48 -10.71
CA ALA A 164 -2.67 17.79 -11.89
C ALA A 164 -1.40 16.93 -11.97
N ILE A 165 -0.67 16.80 -10.85
CA ILE A 165 0.52 15.93 -10.75
C ILE A 165 0.15 14.48 -11.05
N ALA A 166 -0.95 13.98 -10.47
CA ALA A 166 -1.41 12.62 -10.68
C ALA A 166 -1.74 12.32 -12.15
N ILE A 167 -2.45 13.24 -12.81
CA ILE A 167 -2.80 13.10 -14.23
C ILE A 167 -1.54 13.11 -15.09
N VAL A 168 -0.59 14.03 -14.87
CA VAL A 168 0.69 14.03 -15.62
C VAL A 168 1.46 12.74 -15.39
N SER A 169 1.57 12.26 -14.15
CA SER A 169 2.21 10.97 -13.87
C SER A 169 1.52 9.80 -14.57
N LEU A 170 0.20 9.80 -14.64
CA LEU A 170 -0.57 8.77 -15.36
C LEU A 170 -0.31 8.84 -16.87
N LEU A 171 -0.31 10.02 -17.47
CA LEU A 171 -0.02 10.21 -18.90
C LEU A 171 1.43 9.85 -19.29
N ARG A 172 2.34 9.77 -18.30
CA ARG A 172 3.73 9.29 -18.46
C ARG A 172 3.85 7.76 -18.42
N LEU A 173 2.77 7.02 -18.15
CA LEU A 173 2.78 5.57 -18.25
C LEU A 173 2.88 5.11 -19.72
N ARG A 174 3.69 4.10 -19.96
CA ARG A 174 3.79 3.44 -21.27
C ARG A 174 2.51 2.69 -21.60
N ARG A 175 2.29 2.37 -22.88
CA ARG A 175 1.22 1.43 -23.26
C ARG A 175 1.47 0.09 -22.57
N LYS A 176 0.42 -0.54 -22.05
CA LYS A 176 0.45 -1.77 -21.23
C LYS A 176 1.23 -1.63 -19.91
N ALA A 177 1.58 -0.41 -19.49
CA ALA A 177 2.10 -0.17 -18.14
C ALA A 177 1.02 -0.41 -17.09
N LEU A 178 1.41 -0.47 -15.82
CA LEU A 178 0.49 -0.72 -14.70
C LEU A 178 0.21 0.55 -13.90
N ALA A 179 -1.06 0.94 -13.80
CA ALA A 179 -1.58 1.83 -12.77
C ALA A 179 -2.23 1.00 -11.65
N PHE A 180 -1.64 0.97 -10.46
CA PHE A 180 -2.22 0.33 -9.29
C PHE A 180 -2.80 1.40 -8.36
N LEU A 181 -4.06 1.26 -7.97
CA LEU A 181 -4.78 2.23 -7.15
C LEU A 181 -5.28 1.56 -5.87
N GLY A 182 -4.84 2.04 -4.71
CA GLY A 182 -5.33 1.60 -3.39
C GLY A 182 -6.09 2.69 -2.63
N PRO A 183 -7.18 3.27 -3.16
CA PRO A 183 -7.79 4.45 -2.55
C PRO A 183 -8.33 4.17 -1.15
N GLN A 184 -8.40 5.23 -0.33
CA GLN A 184 -8.84 5.14 1.05
C GLN A 184 -10.23 4.47 1.17
N CYS A 185 -10.27 3.32 1.84
CA CYS A 185 -11.48 2.50 1.95
C CYS A 185 -12.27 2.70 3.26
N SER A 186 -11.76 3.50 4.21
CA SER A 186 -12.27 3.54 5.57
C SER A 186 -13.73 4.00 5.69
N SER A 187 -14.22 4.86 4.80
CA SER A 187 -15.62 5.30 4.79
C SER A 187 -16.54 4.41 3.96
N TRP A 188 -16.00 3.42 3.24
CA TRP A 188 -16.72 2.57 2.29
C TRP A 188 -17.02 1.16 2.80
N VAL A 189 -16.31 0.71 3.84
CA VAL A 189 -16.46 -0.63 4.43
C VAL A 189 -17.67 -0.75 5.35
N TRP A 190 -18.16 -1.99 5.52
CA TRP A 190 -19.34 -2.30 6.36
C TRP A 190 -19.26 -1.74 7.79
N LEU A 191 -18.06 -1.77 8.39
CA LEU A 191 -17.82 -1.28 9.76
C LEU A 191 -18.16 0.21 9.95
N SER A 192 -18.11 1.00 8.88
CA SER A 192 -18.33 2.44 8.95
C SER A 192 -19.75 2.84 8.55
N ARG A 193 -20.56 1.91 8.02
CA ARG A 193 -21.87 2.23 7.42
C ARG A 193 -22.89 2.82 8.40
N SER A 194 -22.81 2.47 9.69
CA SER A 194 -23.68 3.05 10.72
C SER A 194 -23.50 4.56 10.87
N VAL A 195 -22.26 5.04 10.67
CA VAL A 195 -21.87 6.45 10.74
C VAL A 195 -21.99 7.12 9.38
N THR A 196 -21.48 6.50 8.32
CA THR A 196 -21.46 7.10 6.98
C THR A 196 -22.80 7.04 6.26
N LYS A 197 -23.78 6.31 6.81
CA LYS A 197 -25.12 6.07 6.22
C LYS A 197 -25.09 5.48 4.81
N ARG A 198 -23.96 4.89 4.40
CA ARG A 198 -23.83 4.23 3.10
C ARG A 198 -24.57 2.89 3.09
N SER A 199 -25.31 2.63 2.04
CA SER A 199 -25.98 1.36 1.75
C SER A 199 -25.84 1.03 0.26
N ALA A 200 -26.28 -0.16 -0.17
CA ALA A 200 -26.28 -0.48 -1.60
C ALA A 200 -27.18 0.47 -2.40
N GLY A 201 -28.33 0.89 -1.83
CA GLY A 201 -29.24 1.86 -2.44
C GLY A 201 -28.80 3.32 -2.29
N ASN A 202 -27.99 3.63 -1.27
CA ASN A 202 -27.35 4.94 -1.09
C ASN A 202 -25.83 4.77 -0.93
N PRO A 203 -25.10 4.46 -2.01
CA PRO A 203 -23.66 4.20 -1.92
C PRO A 203 -22.87 5.46 -1.56
N LEU A 204 -23.42 6.67 -1.81
CA LEU A 204 -22.80 7.96 -1.51
C LEU A 204 -22.93 8.37 -0.03
N GLY A 205 -23.89 7.80 0.70
CA GLY A 205 -24.05 8.01 2.14
C GLY A 205 -24.41 9.45 2.52
N ASP A 206 -24.10 9.83 3.76
CA ASP A 206 -24.33 11.16 4.30
C ASP A 206 -23.13 12.09 4.02
N SER A 207 -23.26 12.93 3.00
CA SER A 207 -22.20 13.84 2.56
C SER A 207 -21.98 15.04 3.50
N SER A 208 -22.80 15.22 4.54
CA SER A 208 -22.51 16.22 5.59
C SER A 208 -21.32 15.82 6.46
N VAL A 209 -20.99 14.52 6.49
CA VAL A 209 -19.81 14.00 7.19
C VAL A 209 -18.58 14.16 6.29
N GLN A 210 -17.59 14.95 6.71
CA GLN A 210 -16.40 15.26 5.89
C GLN A 210 -15.72 14.02 5.28
N CYS A 211 -15.53 12.95 6.04
CA CYS A 211 -14.87 11.73 5.52
C CYS A 211 -15.71 10.98 4.46
N VAL A 212 -17.01 11.23 4.40
CA VAL A 212 -17.91 10.74 3.35
C VAL A 212 -17.79 11.61 2.11
N ALA A 213 -17.80 12.94 2.26
CA ALA A 213 -17.60 13.89 1.17
C ALA A 213 -16.24 13.67 0.48
N ASP A 214 -15.15 13.62 1.25
CA ASP A 214 -13.81 13.35 0.74
C ASP A 214 -13.74 11.98 0.05
N GLY A 215 -14.37 10.96 0.66
CA GLY A 215 -14.46 9.62 0.09
C GLY A 215 -15.17 9.61 -1.26
N ASN A 216 -16.29 10.35 -1.39
CA ASN A 216 -17.05 10.49 -2.64
C ASN A 216 -16.22 11.16 -3.73
N ARG A 217 -15.50 12.23 -3.38
CA ARG A 217 -14.63 12.93 -4.32
C ARG A 217 -13.46 12.06 -4.77
N LEU A 218 -12.80 11.34 -3.86
CA LEU A 218 -11.76 10.37 -4.21
C LEU A 218 -12.30 9.24 -5.09
N ASN A 219 -13.53 8.78 -4.86
CA ASN A 219 -14.18 7.75 -5.68
C ASN A 219 -14.36 8.20 -7.14
N GLN A 220 -14.83 9.44 -7.35
CA GLN A 220 -14.95 10.05 -8.68
C GLN A 220 -13.59 10.24 -9.36
N ILE A 221 -12.58 10.73 -8.61
CA ILE A 221 -11.22 10.90 -9.12
C ILE A 221 -10.62 9.55 -9.55
N CYS A 222 -10.82 8.48 -8.78
CA CYS A 222 -10.33 7.15 -9.16
C CYS A 222 -11.00 6.64 -10.44
N ALA A 223 -12.30 6.88 -10.62
CA ALA A 223 -13.01 6.52 -11.84
C ALA A 223 -12.46 7.31 -13.05
N LEU A 224 -12.17 8.61 -12.87
CA LEU A 224 -11.49 9.43 -13.87
C LEU A 224 -10.12 8.85 -14.24
N PHE A 225 -9.27 8.52 -13.26
CA PHE A 225 -7.96 7.92 -13.52
C PHE A 225 -8.07 6.62 -14.31
N VAL A 226 -8.97 5.72 -13.93
CA VAL A 226 -9.19 4.46 -14.65
C VAL A 226 -9.68 4.70 -16.08
N THR A 227 -10.56 5.68 -16.30
CA THR A 227 -11.02 6.07 -17.63
C THR A 227 -9.87 6.59 -18.50
N ILE A 228 -9.03 7.48 -17.96
CA ILE A 228 -7.82 7.95 -18.66
C ILE A 228 -6.87 6.79 -18.97
N CYS A 229 -6.64 5.87 -18.02
CA CYS A 229 -5.80 4.69 -18.24
C CYS A 229 -6.30 3.86 -19.43
N TYR A 230 -7.61 3.59 -19.48
CA TYR A 230 -8.24 2.85 -20.57
C TYR A 230 -7.98 3.51 -21.94
N HIS A 231 -8.27 4.80 -22.08
CA HIS A 231 -8.02 5.53 -23.33
C HIS A 231 -6.53 5.67 -23.67
N CYS A 232 -5.64 5.62 -22.67
CA CYS A 232 -4.19 5.65 -22.89
C CYS A 232 -3.59 4.29 -23.27
N GLY A 233 -4.38 3.22 -23.22
CA GLY A 233 -3.91 1.84 -23.38
C GLY A 233 -3.01 1.38 -22.22
N VAL A 234 -3.25 1.92 -21.02
CA VAL A 234 -2.58 1.57 -19.76
C VAL A 234 -3.45 0.57 -19.02
N GLU A 235 -2.84 -0.47 -18.46
CA GLU A 235 -3.58 -1.40 -17.62
C GLU A 235 -3.73 -0.85 -16.21
N TRP A 236 -4.84 -1.15 -15.57
CA TRP A 236 -5.15 -0.64 -14.25
C TRP A 236 -5.71 -1.72 -13.33
N CYS A 237 -5.53 -1.50 -12.04
CA CYS A 237 -6.08 -2.33 -10.97
C CYS A 237 -6.41 -1.48 -9.77
N VAL A 238 -7.67 -1.57 -9.30
CA VAL A 238 -8.14 -0.93 -8.09
C VAL A 238 -8.32 -1.97 -7.00
N GLU A 239 -7.68 -1.73 -5.86
CA GLU A 239 -7.84 -2.55 -4.67
C GLU A 239 -8.86 -1.93 -3.71
N GLN A 240 -9.79 -2.76 -3.24
CA GLN A 240 -10.71 -2.41 -2.17
C GLN A 240 -10.96 -3.61 -1.25
N PRO A 241 -11.35 -3.40 0.01
CA PRO A 241 -11.89 -4.48 0.83
C PRO A 241 -13.13 -5.10 0.19
N ALA A 242 -13.32 -6.41 0.33
CA ALA A 242 -14.45 -7.13 -0.29
C ALA A 242 -15.85 -6.66 0.15
N SER A 243 -15.94 -5.93 1.28
CA SER A 243 -17.19 -5.37 1.81
C SER A 243 -17.43 -3.90 1.41
N SER A 244 -16.54 -3.35 0.59
CA SER A 244 -16.57 -1.94 0.18
C SER A 244 -17.73 -1.67 -0.77
N LEU A 245 -18.43 -0.54 -0.57
CA LEU A 245 -19.43 -0.03 -1.52
C LEU A 245 -18.81 0.87 -2.61
N PHE A 246 -17.48 0.96 -2.68
CA PHE A 246 -16.76 1.86 -3.58
C PHE A 246 -17.17 1.70 -5.05
N PHE A 247 -17.36 0.46 -5.51
CA PHE A 247 -17.74 0.17 -6.90
C PHE A 247 -19.25 0.26 -7.17
N HIS A 248 -20.08 0.59 -6.16
CA HIS A 248 -21.54 0.64 -6.30
C HIS A 248 -22.05 2.03 -6.72
N THR A 249 -21.17 3.04 -6.83
CA THR A 249 -21.56 4.37 -7.27
C THR A 249 -21.84 4.39 -8.77
N ARG A 250 -22.71 5.31 -9.23
CA ARG A 250 -23.09 5.42 -10.65
C ARG A 250 -21.88 5.58 -11.58
N VAL A 251 -20.87 6.34 -11.17
CA VAL A 251 -19.65 6.56 -11.96
C VAL A 251 -18.86 5.26 -12.15
N TRP A 252 -18.75 4.42 -11.11
CA TRP A 252 -18.09 3.12 -11.22
C TRP A 252 -18.91 2.10 -12.01
N LEU A 253 -20.23 2.12 -11.87
CA LEU A 253 -21.10 1.27 -12.70
C LEU A 253 -20.95 1.62 -14.20
N ALA A 254 -20.75 2.89 -14.54
CA ALA A 254 -20.44 3.31 -15.91
C ALA A 254 -19.08 2.77 -16.37
N VAL A 255 -18.03 2.95 -15.57
CA VAL A 255 -16.68 2.42 -15.85
C VAL A 255 -16.70 0.90 -16.04
N ILE A 256 -17.40 0.17 -15.17
CA ILE A 256 -17.51 -1.30 -15.24
C ILE A 256 -18.24 -1.72 -16.51
N ARG A 257 -19.35 -1.04 -16.85
CA ARG A 257 -20.11 -1.34 -18.07
C ARG A 257 -19.28 -1.10 -19.33
N GLU A 258 -18.55 0.01 -19.37
CA GLU A 258 -17.77 0.40 -20.54
C GLU A 258 -16.53 -0.47 -20.72
N GLN A 259 -15.78 -0.71 -19.65
CA GLN A 259 -14.46 -1.34 -19.74
C GLN A 259 -14.50 -2.84 -19.48
N ASN A 260 -15.64 -3.37 -19.01
CA ASN A 260 -15.86 -4.78 -18.66
C ASN A 260 -14.68 -5.40 -17.88
N PRO A 261 -14.28 -4.80 -16.73
CA PRO A 261 -13.13 -5.25 -15.97
C PRO A 261 -13.39 -6.60 -15.30
N PHE A 262 -12.31 -7.30 -14.97
CA PHE A 262 -12.34 -8.52 -14.20
C PHE A 262 -12.39 -8.20 -12.71
N GLU A 263 -13.13 -9.02 -11.97
CA GLU A 263 -13.17 -8.98 -10.52
C GLU A 263 -12.46 -10.19 -9.93
N ARG A 264 -11.63 -9.97 -8.91
CA ARG A 264 -10.92 -11.05 -8.21
C ARG A 264 -10.91 -10.85 -6.71
N PHE A 265 -11.49 -11.80 -6.00
CA PHE A 265 -11.34 -11.91 -4.55
C PHE A 265 -10.02 -12.60 -4.20
N VAL A 266 -9.29 -11.97 -3.28
CA VAL A 266 -8.03 -12.47 -2.73
C VAL A 266 -8.04 -12.37 -1.21
N HIS A 267 -7.46 -13.37 -0.54
CA HIS A 267 -7.27 -13.31 0.91
C HIS A 267 -5.83 -12.88 1.19
N LEU A 268 -5.62 -11.76 1.89
CA LEU A 268 -4.26 -11.27 2.16
C LEU A 268 -3.40 -12.29 2.94
N LYS A 269 -4.02 -13.18 3.73
CA LYS A 269 -3.35 -14.31 4.38
C LYS A 269 -2.63 -15.26 3.42
N GLN A 270 -3.10 -15.39 2.17
CA GLN A 270 -2.42 -16.17 1.13
C GLN A 270 -1.05 -15.57 0.76
N PHE A 271 -0.89 -14.27 0.99
CA PHE A 271 0.33 -13.50 0.75
C PHE A 271 1.12 -13.21 2.03
N GLY A 272 0.83 -13.92 3.13
CA GLY A 272 1.58 -13.81 4.38
C GLY A 272 1.11 -12.70 5.32
N HIS A 273 -0.03 -12.08 5.06
CA HIS A 273 -0.68 -11.24 6.07
C HIS A 273 -1.14 -12.06 7.28
N SER A 274 -1.17 -11.46 8.48
CA SER A 274 -1.70 -12.10 9.68
C SER A 274 -3.23 -12.25 9.62
N SER A 275 -3.92 -11.21 9.14
CA SER A 275 -5.38 -11.18 9.00
C SER A 275 -5.86 -11.92 7.74
N THR A 276 -7.02 -12.57 7.85
CA THR A 276 -7.81 -13.14 6.75
C THR A 276 -8.61 -12.10 5.98
N LYS A 277 -8.18 -10.82 5.98
CA LYS A 277 -8.84 -9.74 5.25
C LYS A 277 -9.07 -10.15 3.79
N ASN A 278 -10.33 -10.07 3.38
CA ASN A 278 -10.74 -10.27 2.00
C ASN A 278 -10.60 -8.95 1.26
N THR A 279 -9.91 -9.01 0.14
CA THR A 279 -9.68 -7.90 -0.77
C THR A 279 -10.31 -8.27 -2.10
N LEU A 280 -10.99 -7.30 -2.71
CA LEU A 280 -11.49 -7.31 -4.07
C LEU A 280 -10.53 -6.50 -4.92
N LEU A 281 -10.06 -7.09 -6.01
CA LEU A 281 -9.33 -6.43 -7.07
C LEU A 281 -10.26 -6.30 -8.27
N VAL A 282 -10.35 -5.09 -8.81
CA VAL A 282 -11.09 -4.80 -10.05
C VAL A 282 -10.09 -4.23 -11.04
N GLY A 283 -10.00 -4.77 -12.24
CA GLY A 283 -8.97 -4.35 -13.20
C GLY A 283 -9.00 -5.11 -14.51
N LEU A 284 -8.03 -4.84 -15.38
CA LEU A 284 -7.96 -5.48 -16.69
C LEU A 284 -7.46 -6.94 -16.61
N PRO A 285 -7.77 -7.77 -17.64
CA PRO A 285 -7.69 -9.23 -17.55
C PRO A 285 -6.28 -9.78 -17.37
N GLN A 286 -5.27 -9.17 -18.01
CA GLN A 286 -3.91 -9.74 -18.08
C GLN A 286 -3.29 -9.88 -16.67
N LEU A 287 -3.42 -8.83 -15.86
CA LEU A 287 -3.01 -8.85 -14.45
C LEU A 287 -3.79 -9.86 -13.61
N LEU A 288 -5.12 -9.87 -13.69
CA LEU A 288 -5.95 -10.63 -12.75
C LEU A 288 -6.02 -12.13 -13.09
N ALA A 289 -5.90 -12.49 -14.37
CA ALA A 289 -5.88 -13.88 -14.82
C ALA A 289 -4.64 -14.65 -14.30
N SER A 290 -3.48 -14.00 -14.26
CA SER A 290 -2.22 -14.63 -13.81
C SER A 290 -2.26 -14.96 -12.30
N MET A 291 -2.81 -14.05 -11.49
CA MET A 291 -2.98 -14.26 -10.04
C MET A 291 -3.87 -15.46 -9.71
N GLY A 292 -4.90 -15.72 -10.51
CA GLY A 292 -5.81 -16.84 -10.29
C GLY A 292 -5.15 -18.21 -10.41
N LYS A 293 -4.24 -18.36 -11.39
CA LYS A 293 -3.46 -19.58 -11.60
C LYS A 293 -2.54 -19.86 -10.42
N GLU A 294 -1.82 -18.84 -9.93
CA GLU A 294 -0.88 -19.00 -8.82
C GLU A 294 -1.59 -19.37 -7.50
N LEU A 295 -2.74 -18.76 -7.23
CA LEU A 295 -3.54 -19.04 -6.03
C LEU A 295 -4.10 -20.46 -6.04
N SER A 296 -4.62 -20.92 -7.19
CA SER A 296 -5.15 -22.29 -7.32
C SER A 296 -4.04 -23.33 -7.15
N ALA A 297 -2.85 -23.11 -7.72
CA ALA A 297 -1.70 -23.98 -7.55
C ALA A 297 -1.26 -24.08 -6.07
N LYS A 298 -1.19 -22.94 -5.36
CA LYS A 298 -0.87 -22.92 -3.92
C LYS A 298 -1.94 -23.60 -3.07
N ALA A 299 -3.23 -23.41 -3.40
CA ALA A 299 -4.34 -24.07 -2.72
C ALA A 299 -4.27 -25.60 -2.87
N LYS A 300 -4.06 -26.09 -4.10
CA LYS A 300 -3.85 -27.52 -4.38
C LYS A 300 -2.67 -28.09 -3.59
N ARG A 301 -1.51 -27.40 -3.56
CA ARG A 301 -0.33 -27.81 -2.77
C ARG A 301 -0.61 -27.91 -1.26
N ARG A 302 -1.40 -26.98 -0.70
CA ARG A 302 -1.79 -26.99 0.73
C ARG A 302 -2.81 -28.09 1.05
N GLY A 303 -3.77 -28.34 0.16
CA GLY A 303 -4.72 -29.45 0.26
C GLY A 303 -4.00 -30.80 0.34
N CYS A 304 -3.12 -31.09 -0.63
CA CYS A 304 -2.31 -32.32 -0.64
C CYS A 304 -1.46 -32.48 0.64
N ARG A 305 -0.93 -31.40 1.21
CA ARG A 305 -0.11 -31.47 2.44
C ARG A 305 -0.93 -31.76 3.69
N LYS A 306 -2.16 -31.23 3.80
CA LYS A 306 -3.07 -31.57 4.90
C LYS A 306 -3.54 -33.02 4.82
N ILE A 307 -3.87 -33.49 3.61
CA ILE A 307 -4.26 -34.89 3.38
C ILE A 307 -3.12 -35.86 3.70
N ARG A 308 -1.85 -35.52 3.41
CA ARG A 308 -0.72 -36.39 3.77
C ARG A 308 -0.35 -36.38 5.27
N LYS A 309 -0.58 -35.27 5.99
CA LYS A 309 -0.23 -35.17 7.43
C LYS A 309 -1.34 -35.65 8.38
N ALA A 310 -2.61 -35.59 7.96
CA ALA A 310 -3.73 -36.12 8.73
C ALA A 310 -3.60 -37.62 9.09
N PRO A 311 -3.29 -38.54 8.15
CA PRO A 311 -3.17 -39.96 8.47
C PRO A 311 -1.94 -40.26 9.33
N ALA A 312 -0.84 -39.52 9.17
CA ALA A 312 0.35 -39.71 10.02
C ALA A 312 0.09 -39.32 11.48
N LYS A 313 -0.58 -38.19 11.73
CA LYS A 313 -0.96 -37.79 13.10
C LYS A 313 -2.06 -38.66 13.69
N ALA A 314 -3.03 -39.10 12.88
CA ALA A 314 -4.07 -40.03 13.30
C ALA A 314 -3.47 -41.41 13.67
N LYS A 315 -2.57 -41.95 12.84
CA LYS A 315 -1.83 -43.20 13.14
C LYS A 315 -0.94 -43.07 14.38
N ALA A 316 -0.26 -41.93 14.57
CA ALA A 316 0.54 -41.69 15.78
C ALA A 316 -0.32 -41.61 17.05
N LYS A 317 -1.47 -40.91 17.00
CA LYS A 317 -2.44 -40.89 18.12
C LYS A 317 -3.03 -42.28 18.38
N ALA A 318 -3.36 -43.04 17.35
CA ALA A 318 -3.88 -44.40 17.50
C ALA A 318 -2.84 -45.34 18.14
N LYS A 319 -1.57 -45.27 17.71
CA LYS A 319 -0.46 -46.06 18.28
C LYS A 319 -0.16 -45.67 19.74
N ALA A 320 -0.22 -44.38 20.07
CA ALA A 320 -0.08 -43.90 21.44
C ALA A 320 -1.23 -44.39 22.35
N LYS A 321 -2.48 -44.34 21.86
CA LYS A 321 -3.65 -44.83 22.60
C LYS A 321 -3.62 -46.35 22.79
N ALA A 322 -3.13 -47.10 21.80
CA ALA A 322 -2.92 -48.54 21.90
C ALA A 322 -1.82 -48.89 22.94
N LYS A 323 -0.69 -48.18 22.93
CA LYS A 323 0.36 -48.35 23.96
C LYS A 323 -0.13 -48.02 25.38
N ALA A 324 -0.92 -46.95 25.53
CA ALA A 324 -1.50 -46.59 26.83
C ALA A 324 -2.48 -47.66 27.35
N LYS A 325 -3.33 -48.21 26.47
CA LYS A 325 -4.22 -49.33 26.83
C LYS A 325 -3.47 -50.62 27.18
N ALA A 326 -2.37 -50.92 26.49
CA ALA A 326 -1.53 -52.08 26.82
C ALA A 326 -0.87 -51.92 28.21
N LYS A 327 -0.40 -50.72 28.55
CA LYS A 327 0.22 -50.43 29.86
C LYS A 327 -0.79 -50.49 31.02
N ALA A 328 -2.04 -50.09 30.78
CA ALA A 328 -3.10 -50.12 31.80
C ALA A 328 -3.64 -51.52 32.13
N LYS A 329 -3.31 -52.56 31.36
CA LYS A 329 -3.73 -53.95 31.64
C LYS A 329 -2.77 -54.72 32.56
N GLY A 330 -1.67 -54.11 33.02
CA GLY A 330 -0.64 -54.76 33.84
C GLY A 330 -0.72 -54.54 35.35
N GLU A 331 -1.57 -53.64 35.85
CA GLU A 331 -1.65 -53.32 37.28
C GLU A 331 -3.03 -53.68 37.82
N ASN A 332 -3.18 -54.94 38.24
CA ASN A 332 -4.25 -55.35 39.14
C ASN A 332 -3.83 -54.97 40.58
N GLN A 333 -4.16 -53.76 41.02
CA GLN A 333 -4.12 -53.41 42.45
C GLN A 333 -5.53 -53.42 43.04
N PRO A 334 -5.72 -54.04 44.23
CA PRO A 334 -7.01 -54.10 44.88
C PRO A 334 -7.43 -52.74 45.48
N LYS A 335 -8.73 -52.51 45.42
CA LYS A 335 -9.45 -51.27 45.77
C LYS A 335 -9.40 -50.98 47.27
N ALA A 336 -8.91 -49.80 47.65
CA ALA A 336 -9.25 -49.16 48.92
C ALA A 336 -10.36 -48.12 48.69
N LYS A 337 -11.54 -48.38 49.26
CA LYS A 337 -12.67 -47.44 49.34
C LYS A 337 -12.32 -46.33 50.35
N ALA A 338 -12.21 -45.09 49.89
CA ALA A 338 -12.23 -43.92 50.77
C ALA A 338 -13.39 -43.00 50.36
N LYS A 339 -14.37 -42.89 51.27
CA LYS A 339 -15.45 -41.89 51.25
C LYS A 339 -14.82 -40.49 51.24
N ARG A 340 -15.27 -39.62 50.33
CA ARG A 340 -15.07 -38.18 50.47
C ARG A 340 -16.39 -37.44 50.36
N ALA A 341 -16.65 -36.69 51.42
CA ALA A 341 -17.82 -35.88 51.66
C ALA A 341 -17.89 -34.68 50.69
N ALA A 342 -19.13 -34.28 50.46
CA ALA A 342 -19.53 -33.14 49.66
C ALA A 342 -19.03 -31.82 50.26
N GLN A 343 -18.44 -30.97 49.43
CA GLN A 343 -18.46 -29.52 49.60
C GLN A 343 -18.73 -28.89 48.23
N ALA A 344 -19.95 -28.37 48.09
CA ALA A 344 -20.37 -27.56 46.97
C ALA A 344 -19.64 -26.22 47.01
N LYS A 345 -18.97 -25.87 45.91
CA LYS A 345 -18.49 -24.50 45.62
C LYS A 345 -19.36 -23.90 44.50
N PRO A 346 -19.72 -22.61 44.59
CA PRO A 346 -20.56 -21.96 43.60
C PRO A 346 -19.82 -21.78 42.27
N ALA A 347 -20.55 -22.03 41.18
CA ALA A 347 -20.09 -21.90 39.81
C ALA A 347 -19.92 -20.43 39.42
N THR A 348 -18.68 -19.96 39.37
CA THR A 348 -18.31 -18.78 38.58
C THR A 348 -18.03 -19.22 37.15
N SER A 349 -18.97 -18.95 36.26
CA SER A 349 -18.85 -19.16 34.81
C SER A 349 -17.88 -18.14 34.20
N GLY A 350 -16.58 -18.35 34.42
CA GLY A 350 -15.49 -17.66 33.72
C GLY A 350 -15.17 -18.34 32.40
N ALA A 351 -16.05 -18.19 31.40
CA ALA A 351 -15.75 -18.60 30.03
C ALA A 351 -14.65 -17.67 29.46
N SER A 352 -13.39 -18.10 29.64
CA SER A 352 -12.21 -17.57 28.96
C SER A 352 -12.28 -17.90 27.47
N SER A 353 -13.15 -17.19 26.75
CA SER A 353 -12.98 -17.01 25.32
C SER A 353 -11.80 -16.06 25.14
N SER A 354 -10.69 -16.56 24.59
CA SER A 354 -9.61 -15.71 24.08
C SER A 354 -10.18 -14.85 22.94
N LYS A 355 -10.85 -13.75 23.29
CA LYS A 355 -11.30 -12.72 22.36
C LYS A 355 -10.04 -12.10 21.78
N GLN A 356 -9.68 -12.53 20.59
CA GLN A 356 -8.74 -11.80 19.74
C GLN A 356 -9.20 -10.34 19.72
N GLY A 357 -8.33 -9.44 20.20
CA GLY A 357 -8.62 -8.03 20.39
C GLY A 357 -8.99 -7.36 19.08
N LEU A 358 -10.28 -7.34 18.76
CA LEU A 358 -10.81 -6.46 17.73
C LEU A 358 -10.71 -5.03 18.26
N ALA A 359 -10.18 -4.14 17.42
CA ALA A 359 -10.09 -2.72 17.74
C ALA A 359 -11.48 -2.17 18.08
N LYS A 360 -11.62 -1.55 19.26
CA LYS A 360 -12.82 -0.83 19.66
C LYS A 360 -12.73 0.59 19.11
N VAL A 361 -13.79 1.05 18.46
CA VAL A 361 -13.92 2.44 18.03
C VAL A 361 -14.83 3.15 19.03
N SER A 362 -14.35 4.22 19.63
CA SER A 362 -15.12 5.15 20.45
C SER A 362 -14.91 6.59 19.93
N TYR A 363 -15.69 7.53 20.44
CA TYR A 363 -15.58 8.95 20.11
C TYR A 363 -15.39 9.74 21.41
N ARG A 364 -14.51 10.74 21.39
CA ARG A 364 -14.38 11.72 22.46
C ARG A 364 -15.53 12.72 22.40
N ALA A 365 -15.75 13.44 23.50
CA ALA A 365 -16.73 14.53 23.56
C ALA A 365 -16.46 15.66 22.54
N ASP A 366 -15.21 15.81 22.07
CA ASP A 366 -14.82 16.75 21.00
C ASP A 366 -15.05 16.20 19.58
N GLY A 367 -15.74 15.07 19.44
CA GLY A 367 -16.01 14.40 18.17
C GLY A 367 -14.80 13.64 17.58
N LYS A 368 -13.62 13.68 18.22
CA LYS A 368 -12.45 12.96 17.71
C LYS A 368 -12.57 11.47 17.94
N ARG A 369 -12.33 10.71 16.87
CA ARG A 369 -12.36 9.25 16.89
C ARG A 369 -11.19 8.70 17.70
N LEU A 370 -11.51 7.91 18.73
CA LEU A 370 -10.56 7.08 19.48
C LEU A 370 -10.67 5.64 18.96
N VAL A 371 -9.56 5.10 18.46
CA VAL A 371 -9.47 3.66 18.19
C VAL A 371 -8.65 3.05 19.31
N SER A 372 -9.30 2.33 20.22
CA SER A 372 -8.63 1.59 21.28
C SER A 372 -8.35 0.15 20.84
N GLY A 373 -7.09 -0.24 20.94
CA GLY A 373 -6.55 -1.52 20.52
C GLY A 373 -5.03 -1.46 20.65
N ASN A 374 -4.34 -2.59 20.70
CA ASN A 374 -2.88 -2.59 20.81
C ASN A 374 -2.30 -1.88 19.56
N PRO A 375 -1.63 -0.71 19.71
CA PRO A 375 -1.12 0.05 18.57
C PRO A 375 -0.16 -0.76 17.69
N ALA A 376 0.57 -1.71 18.27
CA ALA A 376 1.46 -2.60 17.53
C ALA A 376 0.69 -3.60 16.64
N GLU A 377 -0.49 -4.05 17.07
CA GLU A 377 -1.35 -4.95 16.28
C GLU A 377 -2.07 -4.19 15.17
N LEU A 378 -2.58 -2.99 15.46
CA LEU A 378 -3.17 -2.10 14.46
C LEU A 378 -2.15 -1.73 13.38
N LYS A 379 -0.92 -1.37 13.77
CA LYS A 379 0.18 -1.06 12.85
C LYS A 379 0.54 -2.26 11.98
N LYS A 380 0.66 -3.47 12.56
CA LYS A 380 0.89 -4.72 11.80
C LYS A 380 -0.28 -5.09 10.88
N SER A 381 -1.53 -4.79 11.26
CA SER A 381 -2.72 -5.12 10.46
C SER A 381 -2.89 -4.25 9.21
N GLN A 382 -2.23 -3.09 9.19
CA GLN A 382 -2.17 -2.18 8.04
C GLN A 382 -0.92 -2.42 7.18
N GLU A 383 -0.05 -3.36 7.55
CA GLU A 383 1.12 -3.68 6.74
C GLU A 383 0.74 -4.54 5.53
N TYR A 384 0.64 -3.87 4.39
CA TYR A 384 0.39 -4.51 3.10
C TYR A 384 1.40 -5.64 2.83
N PRO A 385 0.99 -6.89 2.58
CA PRO A 385 1.95 -8.00 2.50
C PRO A 385 2.95 -7.80 1.38
N VAL A 386 4.22 -7.94 1.71
CA VAL A 386 5.33 -7.86 0.75
C VAL A 386 5.11 -8.80 -0.44
N LYS A 387 4.62 -10.02 -0.18
CA LYS A 387 4.34 -11.01 -1.24
C LYS A 387 3.14 -10.65 -2.10
N PHE A 388 2.23 -9.83 -1.60
CA PHE A 388 1.08 -9.37 -2.39
C PHE A 388 1.53 -8.35 -3.42
N ALA A 389 2.30 -7.34 -2.99
CA ALA A 389 2.88 -6.36 -3.92
C ALA A 389 3.74 -7.03 -5.00
N LEU A 390 4.60 -7.97 -4.60
CA LEU A 390 5.38 -8.78 -5.54
C LEU A 390 4.51 -9.57 -6.52
N ALA A 391 3.41 -10.17 -6.06
CA ALA A 391 2.50 -10.93 -6.91
C ALA A 391 1.77 -10.04 -7.92
N ILE A 392 1.41 -8.81 -7.54
CA ILE A 392 0.85 -7.82 -8.48
C ILE A 392 1.87 -7.49 -9.56
N VAL A 393 3.07 -7.07 -9.20
CA VAL A 393 4.08 -6.64 -10.19
C VAL A 393 4.52 -7.81 -11.08
N LYS A 394 4.77 -9.01 -10.52
CA LYS A 394 5.13 -10.20 -11.32
C LYS A 394 3.96 -10.74 -12.14
N GLY A 395 2.73 -10.58 -11.66
CA GLY A 395 1.54 -10.95 -12.41
C GLY A 395 1.36 -10.11 -13.68
N HIS A 396 1.83 -8.86 -13.63
CA HIS A 396 1.84 -7.91 -14.75
C HIS A 396 3.06 -8.06 -15.66
N TYR A 397 4.25 -8.21 -15.05
CA TYR A 397 5.53 -8.31 -15.73
C TYR A 397 6.18 -9.68 -15.47
N PRO A 398 5.66 -10.77 -16.08
CA PRO A 398 6.19 -12.12 -15.83
C PRO A 398 7.64 -12.28 -16.29
N GLU A 399 8.07 -11.50 -17.29
CA GLU A 399 9.42 -11.54 -17.88
C GLU A 399 10.45 -10.68 -17.12
N ALA A 400 10.01 -9.85 -16.16
CA ALA A 400 10.93 -9.05 -15.37
C ALA A 400 11.67 -9.94 -14.37
N LYS A 401 13.00 -10.01 -14.51
CA LYS A 401 13.88 -10.92 -13.76
C LYS A 401 14.18 -10.44 -12.35
#